data_AF-A0A7C6HCV7-F1
#
_entry.id   AF-A0A7C6HCV7-F1
#
_cell.length_a   1.000
_cell.length_b   1.000
_cell.length_c   1.000
_cell.angle_alpha   90.00
_cell.angle_beta   90.00
_cell.angle_gamma   90.00
#
_symmetry.space_group_name_H-M   'P 1'
#
loop_
_entity.id
_entity.type
_entity.pdbx_description
1 polymer ?
#
loop_
_entity_poly.entity_id
_entity_poly.type
_entity_poly.pdbx_seq_one_letter_code
_entity_poly.pdbx_strand_id
1 'polypeptide(L)'
;MNAEKPVILLINGPNLNMLGKRSRAHYGSFTLEQVQSAFKTKADALGVEARFFQSNDEGRIVTAIQDAMGYAQGIVINAGAHTHYSYAILDAIELCGLPVMEVHISNIHRREAFRNISVIQPACVGQIYGLGLDSYLVGLEKLCREHILNKNDASNDKDMTETLRTSGLGELRDQITSVDAELMQIFNRRMDLAEQIAHLKIASRSAVYDAGREAEVSELAMQRAGKEMATRVDSMMKTMMRISRERQYDILMNSDTQWALGRALAKAERNLDFVEKVAYAGTVGSYSEQAASKLFPDKTLMPALSFSAACDMLVRKEAHVAVLPVENTIAGTVDNVYELLQKHHLYIVSATSIAVDHKLAVVPGTQLSDIKKVTSHPQGLSQCSELIIEKGWQALVSENTAFSAREVAESNDRAMAAISSEEAANDNGLEVLPIQICNADGNRTRFIVVCTDLVITPDADRISTLMHLPHRSGALVSALQVFADRGLNLSAISSRPIPHTPGEYAFFLDFMCPSMGTEALLALYQLSSEMPLVKVLGWYVDKP
;
A
#
# COMPACT_ATOMS: atom_id res chain seq x y z
N MET A 1 -3.37 -43.15 49.00
CA MET A 1 -4.16 -41.99 48.59
C MET A 1 -4.21 -42.01 47.08
N ASN A 2 -5.38 -42.19 46.46
CA ASN A 2 -5.51 -42.05 45.00
C ASN A 2 -5.21 -40.59 44.67
N ALA A 3 -4.21 -40.34 43.81
CA ALA A 3 -4.01 -39.00 43.26
C ALA A 3 -5.28 -38.63 42.46
N GLU A 4 -5.88 -37.48 42.76
CA GLU A 4 -7.00 -36.97 41.97
C GLU A 4 -6.55 -36.73 40.53
N LYS A 5 -7.34 -37.23 39.57
CA LYS A 5 -7.05 -37.06 38.14
C LYS A 5 -7.24 -35.58 37.76
N PRO A 6 -6.36 -34.98 36.94
CA PRO A 6 -6.61 -33.65 36.40
C PRO A 6 -7.92 -33.64 35.61
N VAL A 7 -8.73 -32.61 35.79
CA VAL A 7 -10.03 -32.42 35.16
C VAL A 7 -9.88 -31.54 33.92
N ILE A 8 -10.37 -32.01 32.78
CA ILE A 8 -10.46 -31.26 31.52
C ILE A 8 -11.93 -30.98 31.20
N LEU A 9 -12.25 -29.70 31.01
CA LEU A 9 -13.59 -29.28 30.62
C LEU A 9 -13.70 -29.21 29.09
N LEU A 10 -14.63 -29.95 28.51
CA LEU A 10 -15.04 -29.80 27.12
C LEU A 10 -16.27 -28.90 27.02
N ILE A 11 -16.10 -27.74 26.37
CA ILE A 11 -17.15 -26.75 26.11
C ILE A 11 -17.62 -26.84 24.66
N ASN A 12 -18.94 -26.98 24.46
CA ASN A 12 -19.58 -26.93 23.15
C ASN A 12 -20.58 -25.77 23.08
N GLY A 13 -20.34 -24.85 22.16
CA GLY A 13 -21.17 -23.68 21.90
C GLY A 13 -22.43 -23.96 21.08
N PRO A 14 -23.01 -22.92 20.46
CA PRO A 14 -24.34 -22.99 19.87
C PRO A 14 -24.49 -24.02 18.77
N ASN A 15 -25.66 -24.65 18.76
CA ASN A 15 -26.12 -25.64 17.79
C ASN A 15 -25.33 -26.97 17.77
N LEU A 16 -24.28 -27.13 18.59
CA LEU A 16 -23.56 -28.40 18.69
C LEU A 16 -24.39 -29.50 19.40
N ASN A 17 -25.39 -29.13 20.20
CA ASN A 17 -26.39 -30.07 20.70
C ASN A 17 -27.31 -30.66 19.61
N MET A 18 -27.30 -30.07 18.41
CA MET A 18 -28.13 -30.50 17.28
C MET A 18 -27.35 -31.38 16.28
N LEU A 19 -26.12 -31.76 16.60
CA LEU A 19 -25.34 -32.72 15.81
C LEU A 19 -26.13 -34.03 15.62
N GLY A 20 -26.18 -34.53 14.37
CA GLY A 20 -26.95 -35.72 13.98
C GLY A 20 -28.43 -35.48 13.66
N LYS A 21 -28.99 -34.27 13.84
CA LYS A 21 -30.45 -34.00 13.65
C LYS A 21 -30.82 -33.13 12.42
N ARG A 22 -29.87 -32.60 11.63
CA ARG A 22 -30.11 -31.84 10.37
C ARG A 22 -29.08 -32.18 9.27
N SER A 23 -29.37 -31.77 8.02
CA SER A 23 -28.85 -32.33 6.75
C SER A 23 -27.32 -32.52 6.62
N ARG A 24 -26.97 -33.57 5.86
CA ARG A 24 -25.68 -34.30 5.78
C ARG A 24 -24.48 -33.57 5.13
N ALA A 25 -24.54 -32.26 4.86
CA ALA A 25 -23.53 -31.63 3.98
C ALA A 25 -22.25 -31.13 4.68
N HIS A 26 -22.29 -30.74 5.97
CA HIS A 26 -21.14 -30.05 6.61
C HIS A 26 -20.75 -30.49 8.02
N TYR A 27 -21.63 -31.21 8.74
CA TYR A 27 -21.37 -31.73 10.07
C TYR A 27 -21.60 -33.25 9.99
N GLY A 28 -20.57 -34.04 10.33
CA GLY A 28 -20.53 -35.48 10.09
C GLY A 28 -21.72 -36.27 10.68
N SER A 29 -21.75 -37.58 10.45
CA SER A 29 -22.86 -38.47 10.84
C SER A 29 -22.96 -38.76 12.35
N PHE A 30 -22.29 -37.98 13.20
CA PHE A 30 -22.18 -38.25 14.63
C PHE A 30 -22.95 -37.25 15.49
N THR A 31 -23.38 -37.70 16.67
CA THR A 31 -24.11 -36.89 17.67
C THR A 31 -23.16 -36.29 18.72
N LEU A 32 -23.65 -35.32 19.49
CA LEU A 32 -22.88 -34.75 20.59
C LEU A 32 -22.53 -35.81 21.66
N GLU A 33 -23.44 -36.74 21.92
CA GLU A 33 -23.21 -37.86 22.84
C GLU A 33 -22.07 -38.77 22.36
N GLN A 34 -21.94 -38.97 21.05
CA GLN A 34 -20.82 -39.72 20.48
C GLN A 34 -19.48 -38.96 20.61
N VAL A 35 -19.49 -37.63 20.45
CA VAL A 35 -18.30 -36.80 20.74
C VAL A 35 -17.90 -36.92 22.20
N GLN A 36 -18.86 -36.77 23.14
CA GLN A 36 -18.60 -36.87 24.57
C GLN A 36 -18.10 -38.26 24.98
N SER A 37 -18.68 -39.33 24.41
CA SER A 37 -18.25 -40.70 24.66
C SER A 37 -16.83 -40.98 24.16
N ALA A 38 -16.49 -40.53 22.94
CA ALA A 38 -15.14 -40.68 22.40
C ALA A 38 -14.12 -39.84 23.17
N PHE A 39 -14.48 -38.59 23.52
CA PHE A 39 -13.64 -37.70 24.32
C PHE A 39 -13.39 -38.29 25.72
N LYS A 40 -14.42 -38.82 26.38
CA LYS A 40 -14.27 -39.51 27.67
C LYS A 40 -13.34 -40.72 27.57
N THR A 41 -13.52 -41.55 26.54
CA THR A 41 -12.66 -42.73 26.32
C THR A 41 -11.19 -42.32 26.15
N LYS A 42 -10.93 -41.25 25.39
CA LYS A 42 -9.57 -40.71 25.21
C LYS A 42 -9.02 -40.08 26.49
N ALA A 43 -9.85 -39.35 27.24
CA ALA A 43 -9.49 -38.77 28.55
C ALA A 43 -9.10 -39.86 29.55
N ASP A 44 -9.89 -40.93 29.65
CA ASP A 44 -9.61 -42.08 30.51
C ASP A 44 -8.28 -42.75 30.13
N ALA A 45 -8.03 -42.93 28.82
CA ALA A 45 -6.76 -43.47 28.31
C ALA A 45 -5.55 -42.56 28.60
N LEU A 46 -5.76 -41.24 28.71
CA LEU A 46 -4.74 -40.26 29.07
C LEU A 46 -4.62 -40.06 30.59
N GLY A 47 -5.47 -40.70 31.41
CA GLY A 47 -5.43 -40.56 32.87
C GLY A 47 -6.03 -39.26 33.42
N VAL A 48 -6.84 -38.55 32.65
CA VAL A 48 -7.55 -37.32 33.06
C VAL A 48 -9.06 -37.54 33.19
N GLU A 49 -9.74 -36.74 34.00
CA GLU A 49 -11.21 -36.72 34.09
C GLU A 49 -11.79 -35.75 33.06
N ALA A 50 -12.77 -36.17 32.28
CA ALA A 50 -13.49 -35.28 31.36
C ALA A 50 -14.80 -34.78 31.97
N ARG A 51 -15.02 -33.47 31.94
CA ARG A 51 -16.32 -32.83 32.20
C ARG A 51 -16.85 -32.17 30.94
N PHE A 52 -18.17 -32.09 30.83
CA PHE A 52 -18.84 -31.63 29.62
C PHE A 52 -19.78 -30.47 29.91
N PHE A 53 -19.69 -29.43 29.10
CA PHE A 53 -20.60 -28.31 29.11
C PHE A 53 -21.09 -28.00 27.69
N GLN A 54 -22.39 -27.76 27.55
CA GLN A 54 -22.97 -27.32 26.29
C GLN A 54 -23.97 -26.19 26.55
N SER A 55 -23.89 -25.13 25.76
CA SER A 55 -24.85 -24.03 25.79
C SER A 55 -25.00 -23.37 24.42
N ASN A 56 -26.21 -22.88 24.14
CA ASN A 56 -26.48 -21.99 23.01
C ASN A 56 -26.39 -20.50 23.38
N ASP A 57 -26.25 -20.21 24.67
CA ASP A 57 -26.15 -18.86 25.24
C ASP A 57 -24.68 -18.53 25.53
N GLU A 58 -24.22 -17.41 24.96
CA GLU A 58 -22.87 -16.86 25.09
C GLU A 58 -22.49 -16.57 26.53
N GLY A 59 -23.37 -15.93 27.31
CA GLY A 59 -23.11 -15.56 28.68
C GLY A 59 -22.87 -16.80 29.55
N ARG A 60 -23.59 -17.89 29.29
CA ARG A 60 -23.37 -19.16 30.00
C ARG A 60 -22.06 -19.83 29.62
N ILE A 61 -21.55 -19.61 28.41
CA ILE A 61 -20.21 -20.10 28.01
C ILE A 61 -19.13 -19.31 28.73
N VAL A 62 -19.27 -17.98 28.81
CA VAL A 62 -18.38 -17.12 29.61
C VAL A 62 -18.35 -17.55 31.07
N THR A 63 -19.52 -17.72 31.70
CA THR A 63 -19.61 -18.22 33.08
C THR A 63 -18.97 -19.59 33.24
N ALA A 64 -19.17 -20.52 32.30
CA ALA A 64 -18.56 -21.84 32.37
C ALA A 64 -17.03 -21.82 32.31
N ILE A 65 -16.44 -20.88 31.55
CA ILE A 65 -14.98 -20.67 31.49
C ILE A 65 -14.47 -20.11 32.82
N GLN A 66 -15.18 -19.14 33.41
CA GLN A 66 -14.82 -18.57 34.71
C GLN A 66 -14.94 -19.58 35.85
N ASP A 67 -16.03 -20.36 35.88
CA ASP A 67 -16.25 -21.40 36.89
C ASP A 67 -15.19 -22.51 36.80
N ALA A 68 -14.69 -22.79 35.59
CA ALA A 68 -13.66 -23.80 35.36
C ALA A 68 -12.36 -23.52 36.14
N MET A 69 -12.05 -22.26 36.45
CA MET A 69 -10.89 -21.88 37.25
C MET A 69 -10.88 -22.55 38.63
N GLY A 70 -12.07 -22.88 39.17
CA GLY A 70 -12.20 -23.49 40.48
C GLY A 70 -11.99 -25.00 40.52
N TYR A 71 -11.95 -25.69 39.37
CA TYR A 71 -11.92 -27.16 39.35
C TYR A 71 -11.19 -27.82 38.18
N ALA A 72 -11.04 -27.15 37.03
CA ALA A 72 -10.41 -27.70 35.84
C ALA A 72 -8.93 -27.30 35.77
N GLN A 73 -8.14 -28.12 35.06
CA GLN A 73 -6.74 -27.84 34.76
C GLN A 73 -6.53 -27.45 33.29
N GLY A 74 -7.55 -27.64 32.44
CA GLY A 74 -7.53 -27.19 31.05
C GLY A 74 -8.92 -27.25 30.40
N ILE A 75 -9.07 -26.54 29.27
CA ILE A 75 -10.34 -26.45 28.55
C ILE A 75 -10.11 -26.85 27.08
N VAL A 76 -10.99 -27.70 26.55
CA VAL A 76 -11.14 -27.87 25.10
C VAL A 76 -12.44 -27.18 24.71
N ILE A 77 -12.42 -26.26 23.74
CA ILE A 77 -13.59 -25.47 23.37
C ILE A 77 -13.87 -25.53 21.88
N ASN A 78 -15.12 -25.86 21.53
CA ASN A 78 -15.70 -25.55 20.23
C ASN A 78 -16.82 -24.52 20.44
N ALA A 79 -16.54 -23.24 20.23
CA ALA A 79 -17.51 -22.17 20.47
C ALA A 79 -18.57 -22.04 19.35
N GLY A 80 -18.56 -22.92 18.34
CA GLY A 80 -19.51 -22.88 17.24
C GLY A 80 -19.44 -21.55 16.48
N ALA A 81 -20.60 -20.90 16.26
CA ALA A 81 -20.63 -19.60 15.59
C ALA A 81 -19.93 -18.49 16.40
N HIS A 82 -19.90 -18.56 17.73
CA HIS A 82 -19.29 -17.51 18.57
C HIS A 82 -17.78 -17.39 18.39
N THR A 83 -17.12 -18.42 17.90
CA THR A 83 -15.71 -18.40 17.46
C THR A 83 -15.38 -17.18 16.59
N HIS A 84 -16.33 -16.72 15.77
CA HIS A 84 -16.09 -15.66 14.79
C HIS A 84 -16.53 -14.27 15.26
N TYR A 85 -17.20 -14.17 16.42
CA TYR A 85 -17.92 -12.95 16.80
C TYR A 85 -17.83 -12.57 18.27
N SER A 86 -17.56 -13.52 19.17
CA SER A 86 -17.64 -13.29 20.62
C SER A 86 -16.28 -12.90 21.19
N TYR A 87 -16.07 -11.59 21.29
CA TYR A 87 -14.96 -11.03 22.08
C TYR A 87 -15.18 -11.26 23.59
N ALA A 88 -16.42 -11.43 24.04
CA ALA A 88 -16.69 -11.77 25.44
C ALA A 88 -16.13 -13.15 25.83
N ILE A 89 -16.17 -14.13 24.93
CA ILE A 89 -15.52 -15.44 25.15
C ILE A 89 -13.99 -15.31 25.06
N LEU A 90 -13.46 -14.47 24.16
CA LEU A 90 -12.02 -14.18 24.11
C LEU A 90 -11.53 -13.66 25.48
N ASP A 91 -12.15 -12.60 25.99
CA ASP A 91 -11.78 -12.00 27.28
C ASP A 91 -11.90 -13.01 28.42
N ALA A 92 -12.93 -13.85 28.41
CA ALA A 92 -13.10 -14.91 29.41
C ALA A 92 -11.97 -15.93 29.38
N ILE A 93 -11.47 -16.31 28.19
CA ILE A 93 -10.34 -17.22 28.02
C ILE A 93 -9.06 -16.56 28.53
N GLU A 94 -8.79 -15.30 28.16
CA GLU A 94 -7.60 -14.58 28.62
C GLU A 94 -7.55 -14.43 30.14
N LEU A 95 -8.71 -14.19 30.77
CA LEU A 95 -8.81 -14.01 32.22
C LEU A 95 -8.76 -15.31 33.02
N CYS A 96 -9.10 -16.46 32.42
CA CYS A 96 -9.21 -17.70 33.19
C CYS A 96 -7.86 -18.33 33.57
N GLY A 97 -6.78 -17.99 32.88
CA GLY A 97 -5.42 -18.47 33.17
C GLY A 97 -5.20 -19.98 32.98
N LEU A 98 -6.19 -20.70 32.45
CA LEU A 98 -6.11 -22.12 32.11
C LEU A 98 -5.65 -22.30 30.65
N PRO A 99 -4.92 -23.37 30.32
CA PRO A 99 -4.63 -23.68 28.93
C PRO A 99 -5.91 -24.08 28.19
N VAL A 100 -6.24 -23.35 27.12
CA VAL A 100 -7.46 -23.56 26.32
C VAL A 100 -7.12 -23.97 24.90
N MET A 101 -7.63 -25.11 24.45
CA MET A 101 -7.47 -25.64 23.09
C MET A 101 -8.75 -25.42 22.29
N GLU A 102 -8.67 -24.67 21.21
CA GLU A 102 -9.80 -24.43 20.30
C GLU A 102 -9.94 -25.60 19.30
N VAL A 103 -11.16 -26.11 19.11
CA VAL A 103 -11.41 -27.21 18.17
C VAL A 103 -12.63 -26.99 17.28
N HIS A 104 -12.54 -27.44 16.02
CA HIS A 104 -13.62 -27.36 15.03
C HIS A 104 -13.81 -28.65 14.25
N ILE A 105 -15.07 -29.05 14.06
CA ILE A 105 -15.45 -30.22 13.25
C ILE A 105 -15.08 -30.01 11.78
N SER A 106 -15.41 -28.84 11.23
CA SER A 106 -15.18 -28.49 9.83
C SER A 106 -13.93 -27.62 9.66
N ASN A 107 -13.35 -27.60 8.45
CA ASN A 107 -12.28 -26.67 8.12
C ASN A 107 -12.88 -25.26 7.98
N ILE A 108 -12.60 -24.38 8.95
CA ILE A 108 -13.17 -23.03 9.00
C ILE A 108 -12.71 -22.13 7.84
N HIS A 109 -11.53 -22.39 7.25
CA HIS A 109 -10.98 -21.62 6.12
C HIS A 109 -11.54 -22.00 4.75
N ARG A 110 -12.31 -23.10 4.67
CA ARG A 110 -13.01 -23.53 3.45
C ARG A 110 -14.50 -23.16 3.46
N ARG A 111 -14.89 -22.30 4.40
CA ARG A 111 -16.27 -21.88 4.64
C ARG A 111 -16.49 -20.44 4.16
N GLU A 112 -17.69 -19.93 4.42
CA GLU A 112 -18.08 -18.55 4.14
C GLU A 112 -17.04 -17.58 4.73
N ALA A 113 -16.73 -16.48 4.03
CA ALA A 113 -15.59 -15.61 4.36
C ALA A 113 -15.55 -15.13 5.83
N PHE A 114 -16.71 -14.88 6.45
CA PHE A 114 -16.80 -14.47 7.85
C PHE A 114 -16.36 -15.56 8.85
N ARG A 115 -16.33 -16.84 8.45
CA ARG A 115 -15.88 -17.97 9.28
C ARG A 115 -14.38 -18.23 9.17
N ASN A 116 -13.67 -17.52 8.31
CA ASN A 116 -12.22 -17.70 8.14
C ASN A 116 -11.39 -17.11 9.28
N ILE A 117 -12.01 -16.28 10.13
CA ILE A 117 -11.36 -15.58 11.24
C ILE A 117 -11.95 -16.11 12.55
N SER A 118 -11.10 -16.68 13.42
CA SER A 118 -11.45 -16.95 14.81
C SER A 118 -10.99 -15.78 15.66
N VAL A 119 -11.92 -15.14 16.37
CA VAL A 119 -11.58 -14.03 17.28
C VAL A 119 -11.04 -14.55 18.61
N ILE A 120 -11.27 -15.82 18.96
CA ILE A 120 -10.83 -16.42 20.23
C ILE A 120 -9.48 -17.14 20.13
N GLN A 121 -9.01 -17.43 18.91
CA GLN A 121 -7.75 -18.16 18.66
C GLN A 121 -6.53 -17.51 19.32
N PRO A 122 -6.36 -16.18 19.36
CA PRO A 122 -5.20 -15.56 20.00
C PRO A 122 -5.03 -15.88 21.49
N ALA A 123 -6.13 -16.17 22.21
CA ALA A 123 -6.10 -16.52 23.63
C ALA A 123 -5.99 -18.03 23.89
N CYS A 124 -6.03 -18.86 22.84
CA CYS A 124 -5.94 -20.31 22.96
C CYS A 124 -4.49 -20.78 22.78
N VAL A 125 -4.08 -21.85 23.48
CA VAL A 125 -2.74 -22.46 23.33
C VAL A 125 -2.56 -23.19 21.99
N GLY A 126 -3.66 -23.44 21.28
CA GLY A 126 -3.66 -24.02 19.95
C GLY A 126 -5.06 -24.12 19.36
N GLN A 127 -5.11 -24.48 18.07
CA GLN A 127 -6.34 -24.66 17.32
C GLN A 127 -6.26 -25.94 16.46
N ILE A 128 -7.30 -26.78 16.49
CA ILE A 128 -7.43 -27.97 15.65
C ILE A 128 -8.75 -27.89 14.86
N TYR A 129 -8.71 -28.06 13.53
CA TYR A 129 -9.92 -27.93 12.72
C TYR A 129 -9.97 -28.92 11.55
N GLY A 130 -11.20 -29.26 11.13
CA GLY A 130 -11.45 -29.98 9.87
C GLY A 130 -11.25 -31.48 9.88
N LEU A 131 -11.09 -32.11 11.05
CA LEU A 131 -10.93 -33.55 11.21
C LEU A 131 -12.21 -34.24 11.73
N GLY A 132 -13.35 -33.55 11.70
CA GLY A 132 -14.59 -34.12 12.21
C GLY A 132 -14.56 -34.31 13.74
N LEU A 133 -14.92 -35.51 14.20
CA LEU A 133 -14.85 -35.88 15.62
C LEU A 133 -13.40 -35.90 16.11
N ASP A 134 -12.44 -36.29 15.25
CA ASP A 134 -11.04 -36.43 15.63
C ASP A 134 -10.41 -35.09 16.02
N SER A 135 -10.97 -33.96 15.58
CA SER A 135 -10.53 -32.63 16.04
C SER A 135 -10.57 -32.51 17.57
N TYR A 136 -11.60 -33.09 18.21
CA TYR A 136 -11.73 -33.07 19.67
C TYR A 136 -10.70 -33.99 20.35
N LEU A 137 -10.43 -35.17 19.76
CA LEU A 137 -9.52 -36.15 20.35
C LEU A 137 -8.07 -35.70 20.23
N VAL A 138 -7.69 -35.16 19.07
CA VAL A 138 -6.37 -34.58 18.84
C VAL A 138 -6.18 -33.33 19.71
N GLY A 139 -7.19 -32.48 19.81
CA GLY A 139 -7.15 -31.30 20.69
C GLY A 139 -6.94 -31.67 22.15
N LEU A 140 -7.68 -32.64 22.67
CA LEU A 140 -7.51 -33.15 24.03
C LEU A 140 -6.12 -33.76 24.25
N GLU A 141 -5.66 -34.61 23.33
CA GLU A 141 -4.36 -35.27 23.46
C GLU A 141 -3.21 -34.26 23.46
N LYS A 142 -3.28 -33.26 22.58
CA LYS A 142 -2.29 -32.19 22.51
C LYS A 142 -2.31 -31.35 23.79
N LEU A 143 -3.49 -30.89 24.22
CA LEU A 143 -3.65 -30.14 25.46
C LEU A 143 -3.08 -30.90 26.66
N CYS A 144 -3.40 -32.19 26.79
CA CYS A 144 -2.95 -32.99 27.91
C CYS A 144 -1.44 -33.23 27.90
N ARG A 145 -0.88 -33.62 26.75
CA ARG A 145 0.56 -33.89 26.64
C ARG A 145 1.41 -32.64 26.82
N GLU A 146 0.99 -31.52 26.25
CA GLU A 146 1.81 -30.31 26.23
C GLU A 146 1.62 -29.46 27.50
N HIS A 147 0.44 -29.48 28.12
CA HIS A 147 0.08 -28.51 29.18
C HIS A 147 -0.44 -29.10 30.50
N ILE A 148 -0.84 -30.38 30.57
CA ILE A 148 -1.49 -30.94 31.78
C ILE A 148 -0.69 -32.06 32.45
N LEU A 149 -0.27 -33.06 31.68
CA LEU A 149 0.26 -34.33 32.18
C LEU A 149 1.79 -34.38 32.26
N ASN A 150 2.48 -33.29 31.90
CA ASN A 150 3.94 -33.23 31.98
C ASN A 150 4.43 -33.15 33.44
N LYS A 151 4.43 -34.31 34.09
CA LYS A 151 5.36 -34.72 35.14
C LYS A 151 5.93 -36.08 34.74
N ASN A 152 7.20 -36.10 34.35
CA ASN A 152 8.05 -37.29 34.13
C ASN A 152 8.07 -37.97 32.76
N ASP A 153 8.19 -37.22 31.66
CA ASP A 153 8.93 -37.70 30.46
C ASP A 153 10.05 -36.72 30.10
N ALA A 154 10.76 -36.35 31.17
CA ALA A 154 11.83 -35.38 31.19
C ALA A 154 13.18 -36.10 30.99
N SER A 155 13.25 -37.01 30.02
CA SER A 155 14.46 -37.76 29.67
C SER A 155 14.89 -37.59 28.21
N ASN A 156 14.02 -37.05 27.34
CA ASN A 156 14.40 -36.64 25.98
C ASN A 156 14.19 -35.15 25.67
N ASP A 157 13.52 -34.39 26.56
CA ASP A 157 13.26 -32.94 26.37
C ASP A 157 13.82 -32.06 27.51
N LYS A 158 14.46 -32.69 28.52
CA LYS A 158 15.22 -31.97 29.55
C LYS A 158 16.47 -31.28 29.02
N ASP A 159 17.03 -31.80 27.93
CA ASP A 159 18.27 -31.25 27.38
C ASP A 159 18.05 -29.90 26.68
N MET A 160 16.82 -29.60 26.25
CA MET A 160 16.51 -28.31 25.62
C MET A 160 15.94 -27.30 26.63
N THR A 161 15.04 -27.73 27.51
CA THR A 161 14.27 -26.81 28.37
C THR A 161 15.03 -26.38 29.64
N GLU A 162 15.97 -27.20 30.12
CA GLU A 162 16.90 -26.80 31.19
C GLU A 162 18.00 -25.89 30.64
N THR A 163 18.45 -26.13 29.40
CA THR A 163 19.39 -25.28 28.63
C THR A 163 18.79 -23.92 28.26
N LEU A 164 17.49 -23.83 27.98
CA LEU A 164 16.76 -22.57 27.74
C LEU A 164 16.44 -21.79 29.03
N ARG A 165 16.55 -22.41 30.21
CA ARG A 165 16.43 -21.73 31.50
C ARG A 165 17.78 -21.30 32.07
N THR A 166 18.87 -21.99 31.74
CA THR A 166 20.25 -21.53 31.98
C THR A 166 20.67 -20.48 30.96
N SER A 167 20.24 -20.61 29.70
CA SER A 167 20.42 -19.59 28.68
C SER A 167 19.33 -18.53 28.79
N GLY A 168 19.58 -17.49 29.59
CA GLY A 168 18.70 -16.31 29.60
C GLY A 168 18.47 -15.77 28.18
N LEU A 169 17.41 -15.00 27.96
CA LEU A 169 17.17 -14.29 26.68
C LEU A 169 18.44 -13.58 26.16
N GLY A 170 19.34 -13.15 27.06
CA GLY A 170 20.67 -12.65 26.73
C GLY A 170 21.56 -13.69 26.03
N GLU A 171 21.69 -14.89 26.55
CA GLU A 171 22.52 -15.95 25.94
C GLU A 171 21.99 -16.39 24.57
N LEU A 172 20.67 -16.45 24.38
CA LEU A 172 20.10 -16.70 23.04
C LEU A 172 20.40 -15.56 22.06
N ARG A 173 20.38 -14.31 22.53
CA ARG A 173 20.77 -13.15 21.71
C ARG A 173 22.26 -13.16 21.39
N ASP A 174 23.10 -13.59 22.32
CA ASP A 174 24.54 -13.73 22.12
C ASP A 174 24.83 -14.84 21.09
N GLN A 175 24.11 -15.97 21.17
CA GLN A 175 24.17 -17.02 20.16
C GLN A 175 23.71 -16.54 18.78
N ILE A 176 22.59 -15.80 18.69
CA ILE A 176 22.15 -15.16 17.45
C ILE A 176 23.23 -14.22 16.91
N THR A 177 23.85 -13.41 17.78
CA THR A 177 24.92 -12.49 17.38
C THR A 177 26.13 -13.24 16.80
N SER A 178 26.48 -14.40 17.36
CA SER A 178 27.53 -15.27 16.80
C SER A 178 27.14 -15.83 15.44
N VAL A 179 25.90 -16.31 15.29
CA VAL A 179 25.38 -16.81 14.00
C VAL A 179 25.35 -15.69 12.97
N ASP A 180 24.94 -14.48 13.34
CA ASP A 180 24.91 -13.31 12.47
C ASP A 180 26.33 -12.97 11.98
N ALA A 181 27.35 -13.08 12.84
CA ALA A 181 28.74 -12.89 12.43
C ALA A 181 29.19 -13.91 11.38
N GLU A 182 28.82 -15.19 11.54
CA GLU A 182 29.09 -16.24 10.53
C GLU A 182 28.30 -15.98 9.23
N LEU A 183 27.04 -15.58 9.34
CA LEU A 183 26.21 -15.20 8.20
C LEU A 183 26.81 -14.02 7.44
N MET A 184 27.37 -13.02 8.13
CA MET A 184 28.05 -11.89 7.47
C MET A 184 29.30 -12.33 6.71
N GLN A 185 30.08 -13.28 7.24
CA GLN A 185 31.23 -13.84 6.51
C GLN A 185 30.79 -14.58 5.24
N ILE A 186 29.74 -15.41 5.34
CA ILE A 186 29.18 -16.14 4.20
C ILE A 186 28.56 -15.16 3.18
N PHE A 187 27.88 -14.13 3.66
CA PHE A 187 27.30 -13.07 2.84
C PHE A 187 28.37 -12.34 2.04
N ASN A 188 29.46 -11.88 2.69
CA ASN A 188 30.56 -11.19 2.01
C ASN A 188 31.21 -12.08 0.95
N ARG A 189 31.49 -13.36 1.29
CA ARG A 189 32.01 -14.32 0.32
C ARG A 189 31.07 -14.50 -0.88
N ARG A 190 29.76 -14.47 -0.66
CA ARG A 190 28.77 -14.52 -1.74
C ARG A 190 28.82 -13.24 -2.59
N MET A 191 28.97 -12.07 -1.97
CA MET A 191 29.11 -10.81 -2.71
C MET A 191 30.37 -10.81 -3.58
N ASP A 192 31.51 -11.30 -3.09
CA ASP A 192 32.73 -11.45 -3.89
C ASP A 192 32.52 -12.32 -5.13
N LEU A 193 31.73 -13.40 -5.00
CA LEU A 193 31.34 -14.23 -6.14
C LEU A 193 30.40 -13.49 -7.10
N ALA A 194 29.48 -12.67 -6.58
CA ALA A 194 28.60 -11.84 -7.41
C ALA A 194 29.40 -10.80 -8.21
N GLU A 195 30.44 -10.20 -7.63
CA GLU A 195 31.35 -9.28 -8.33
C GLU A 195 32.13 -9.98 -9.45
N GLN A 196 32.68 -11.17 -9.16
CA GLN A 196 33.33 -11.98 -10.20
C GLN A 196 32.37 -12.33 -11.34
N ILE A 197 31.13 -12.70 -11.02
CA ILE A 197 30.07 -12.92 -12.02
C ILE A 197 29.80 -11.63 -12.81
N ALA A 198 29.78 -10.46 -12.17
CA ALA A 198 29.61 -9.17 -12.85
C ALA A 198 30.67 -8.97 -13.94
N HIS A 199 31.95 -9.20 -13.61
CA HIS A 199 33.05 -9.07 -14.57
C HIS A 199 32.95 -10.08 -15.72
N LEU A 200 32.55 -11.32 -15.45
CA LEU A 200 32.30 -12.32 -16.49
C LEU A 200 31.11 -11.93 -17.39
N LYS A 201 30.06 -11.35 -16.81
CA LYS A 201 28.89 -10.86 -17.56
C LYS A 201 29.22 -9.66 -18.43
N ILE A 202 30.06 -8.75 -17.96
CA ILE A 202 30.59 -7.63 -18.76
C ILE A 202 31.36 -8.17 -19.97
N ALA A 203 32.29 -9.11 -19.75
CA ALA A 203 33.10 -9.67 -20.82
C ALA A 203 32.27 -10.46 -21.86
N SER A 204 31.26 -11.20 -21.40
CA SER A 204 30.37 -12.01 -22.26
C SER A 204 29.15 -11.25 -22.80
N ARG A 205 28.91 -10.02 -22.32
CA ARG A 205 27.70 -9.21 -22.59
C ARG A 205 26.39 -9.96 -22.29
N SER A 206 26.37 -10.73 -21.20
CA SER A 206 25.19 -11.47 -20.75
C SER A 206 24.41 -10.68 -19.69
N ALA A 207 23.10 -10.94 -19.61
CA ALA A 207 22.19 -10.22 -18.71
C ALA A 207 22.46 -10.55 -17.24
N VAL A 208 22.28 -9.55 -16.36
CA VAL A 208 22.39 -9.76 -14.91
C VAL A 208 21.21 -10.55 -14.37
N TYR A 209 19.99 -10.14 -14.72
CA TYR A 209 18.76 -10.80 -14.30
C TYR A 209 18.42 -12.00 -15.20
N ASP A 210 18.18 -13.15 -14.57
CA ASP A 210 17.71 -14.38 -15.21
C ASP A 210 16.60 -14.99 -14.34
N ALA A 211 15.36 -14.78 -14.76
CA ALA A 211 14.19 -15.22 -14.01
C ALA A 211 14.10 -16.75 -13.87
N GLY A 212 14.56 -17.50 -14.87
CA GLY A 212 14.55 -18.97 -14.84
C GLY A 212 15.56 -19.48 -13.82
N ARG A 213 16.78 -18.95 -13.89
CA ARG A 213 17.85 -19.34 -12.97
C ARG A 213 17.52 -19.01 -11.51
N GLU A 214 16.93 -17.84 -11.25
CA GLU A 214 16.54 -17.45 -9.89
C GLU A 214 15.40 -18.33 -9.33
N ALA A 215 14.44 -18.71 -10.19
CA ALA A 215 13.38 -19.63 -9.79
C ALA A 215 13.94 -21.01 -9.40
N GLU A 216 14.86 -21.56 -10.20
CA GLU A 216 15.53 -22.84 -9.90
C GLU A 216 16.29 -22.78 -8.56
N VAL A 217 17.04 -21.70 -8.32
CA VAL A 217 17.81 -21.52 -7.09
C VAL A 217 16.88 -21.44 -5.87
N SER A 218 15.76 -20.72 -5.98
CA SER A 218 14.79 -20.60 -4.89
C SER A 218 14.10 -21.93 -4.61
N GLU A 219 13.67 -22.65 -5.65
CA GLU A 219 13.01 -23.94 -5.51
C GLU A 219 13.92 -24.97 -4.84
N LEU A 220 15.18 -25.04 -5.26
CA LEU A 220 16.16 -25.94 -4.63
C LEU A 220 16.40 -25.58 -3.16
N ALA A 221 16.45 -24.28 -2.82
CA ALA A 221 16.61 -23.83 -1.44
C ALA A 221 15.40 -24.19 -0.57
N MET A 222 14.18 -24.03 -1.09
CA MET A 222 12.94 -24.43 -0.41
C MET A 222 12.91 -25.94 -0.12
N GLN A 223 13.34 -26.77 -1.08
CA GLN A 223 13.39 -28.22 -0.90
C GLN A 223 14.35 -28.63 0.22
N ARG A 224 15.46 -27.90 0.39
CA ARG A 224 16.44 -28.14 1.47
C ARG A 224 15.97 -27.68 2.85
N ALA A 225 15.13 -26.64 2.91
CA ALA A 225 14.67 -26.03 4.16
C ALA A 225 13.59 -26.83 4.91
N GLY A 226 12.92 -27.77 4.22
CA GLY A 226 11.76 -28.48 4.76
C GLY A 226 10.46 -27.66 4.71
N LYS A 227 9.32 -28.33 4.92
CA LYS A 227 7.98 -27.74 4.69
C LYS A 227 7.68 -26.50 5.52
N GLU A 228 8.19 -26.44 6.75
CA GLU A 228 7.88 -25.37 7.69
C GLU A 228 8.61 -24.06 7.36
N MET A 229 9.86 -24.15 6.88
CA MET A 229 10.71 -22.99 6.60
C MET A 229 10.74 -22.59 5.13
N ALA A 230 10.14 -23.39 4.23
CA ALA A 230 10.19 -23.18 2.78
C ALA A 230 9.83 -21.74 2.37
N THR A 231 8.71 -21.19 2.85
CA THR A 231 8.28 -19.82 2.49
C THR A 231 9.24 -18.75 2.99
N ARG A 232 9.85 -18.94 4.18
CA ARG A 232 10.83 -18.01 4.75
C ARG A 232 12.13 -18.05 3.96
N VAL A 233 12.58 -19.25 3.59
CA VAL A 233 13.78 -19.44 2.76
C VAL A 233 13.58 -18.89 1.35
N ASP A 234 12.40 -19.05 0.74
CA ASP A 234 12.09 -18.43 -0.56
C ASP A 234 12.23 -16.89 -0.49
N SER A 235 11.66 -16.26 0.53
CA SER A 235 11.77 -14.81 0.73
C SER A 235 13.22 -14.36 0.98
N MET A 236 13.97 -15.10 1.82
CA MET A 236 15.39 -14.84 2.08
C MET A 236 16.22 -14.95 0.80
N MET A 237 16.03 -16.02 0.02
CA MET A 237 16.80 -16.26 -1.21
C MET A 237 16.50 -15.21 -2.28
N LYS A 238 15.24 -14.82 -2.47
CA LYS A 238 14.86 -13.72 -3.37
C LYS A 238 15.52 -12.41 -2.99
N THR A 239 15.54 -12.09 -1.69
CA THR A 239 16.22 -10.90 -1.16
C THR A 239 17.73 -10.98 -1.42
N MET A 240 18.36 -12.12 -1.12
CA MET A 240 19.78 -12.34 -1.36
C MET A 240 20.17 -12.23 -2.84
N MET A 241 19.34 -12.74 -3.75
CA MET A 241 19.56 -12.64 -5.19
C MET A 241 19.41 -11.19 -5.66
N ARG A 242 18.39 -10.47 -5.18
CA ARG A 242 18.20 -9.04 -5.48
C ARG A 242 19.41 -8.20 -5.06
N ILE A 243 19.89 -8.35 -3.82
CA ILE A 243 21.10 -7.66 -3.33
C ILE A 243 22.34 -8.05 -4.17
N SER A 244 22.45 -9.31 -4.58
CA SER A 244 23.54 -9.75 -5.46
C SER A 244 23.45 -9.08 -6.84
N ARG A 245 22.25 -8.84 -7.37
CA ARG A 245 22.05 -8.13 -8.65
C ARG A 245 22.38 -6.65 -8.52
N GLU A 246 21.95 -6.00 -7.43
CA GLU A 246 22.28 -4.60 -7.15
C GLU A 246 23.79 -4.38 -7.24
N ARG A 247 24.57 -5.19 -6.51
CA ARG A 247 26.03 -5.11 -6.56
C ARG A 247 26.61 -5.33 -7.96
N GLN A 248 26.04 -6.25 -8.74
CA GLN A 248 26.44 -6.46 -10.13
C GLN A 248 26.16 -5.22 -10.98
N TYR A 249 24.96 -4.63 -10.87
CA TYR A 249 24.59 -3.43 -11.63
C TYR A 249 25.46 -2.22 -11.29
N ASP A 250 25.87 -2.06 -10.03
CA ASP A 250 26.78 -0.99 -9.61
C ASP A 250 28.13 -1.07 -10.36
N ILE A 251 28.63 -2.28 -10.61
CA ILE A 251 29.87 -2.51 -11.36
C ILE A 251 29.63 -2.32 -12.87
N LEU A 252 28.51 -2.84 -13.38
CA LEU A 252 28.18 -2.81 -14.80
C LEU A 252 27.95 -1.38 -15.31
N MET A 253 27.24 -0.53 -14.55
CA MET A 253 26.88 0.82 -14.98
C MET A 253 28.10 1.64 -15.41
N ASN A 254 29.21 1.52 -14.69
CA ASN A 254 30.46 2.25 -14.98
C ASN A 254 31.15 1.77 -16.27
N SER A 255 30.86 0.55 -16.71
CA SER A 255 31.44 -0.05 -17.92
C SER A 255 30.51 0.04 -19.13
N ASP A 256 29.22 0.31 -18.90
CA ASP A 256 28.19 0.31 -19.93
C ASP A 256 28.07 1.65 -20.65
N THR A 257 28.91 1.84 -21.66
CA THR A 257 28.82 2.99 -22.57
C THR A 257 27.58 2.97 -23.47
N GLN A 258 26.87 1.83 -23.54
CA GLN A 258 25.72 1.60 -24.41
C GLN A 258 24.37 1.82 -23.71
N TRP A 259 24.35 2.13 -22.42
CA TRP A 259 23.14 2.53 -21.69
C TRP A 259 22.46 3.78 -22.29
N ALA A 260 21.34 3.58 -23.00
CA ALA A 260 20.66 4.64 -23.74
C ALA A 260 20.08 5.74 -22.84
N LEU A 261 19.41 5.35 -21.75
CA LEU A 261 18.84 6.29 -20.79
C LEU A 261 19.93 7.13 -20.11
N GLY A 262 21.03 6.51 -19.69
CA GLY A 262 22.18 7.21 -19.10
C GLY A 262 22.77 8.25 -20.04
N ARG A 263 22.93 7.94 -21.33
CA ARG A 263 23.38 8.92 -22.32
C ARG A 263 22.40 10.08 -22.51
N ALA A 264 21.10 9.82 -22.45
CA ALA A 264 20.09 10.88 -22.52
C ALA A 264 20.17 11.81 -21.30
N LEU A 265 20.26 11.24 -20.10
CA LEU A 265 20.41 11.99 -18.84
C LEU A 265 21.71 12.82 -18.81
N ALA A 266 22.82 12.25 -19.32
CA ALA A 266 24.10 12.95 -19.38
C ALA A 266 24.07 14.16 -20.34
N LYS A 267 23.38 14.02 -21.48
CA LYS A 267 23.24 15.06 -22.52
C LYS A 267 22.14 16.08 -22.27
N ALA A 268 21.36 15.93 -21.19
CA ALA A 268 20.27 16.84 -20.88
C ALA A 268 20.76 18.29 -20.73
N GLU A 269 19.94 19.23 -21.20
CA GLU A 269 20.15 20.67 -21.00
C GLU A 269 20.11 21.00 -19.51
N ARG A 270 20.86 22.03 -19.07
CA ARG A 270 21.05 22.33 -17.64
C ARG A 270 20.41 23.64 -17.20
N ASN A 271 19.80 24.39 -18.11
CA ASN A 271 19.11 25.65 -17.82
C ASN A 271 17.81 25.77 -18.63
N LEU A 272 17.05 26.82 -18.35
CA LEU A 272 15.80 27.16 -19.05
C LEU A 272 15.94 28.48 -19.81
N ASP A 273 17.16 28.87 -20.22
CA ASP A 273 17.43 30.17 -20.84
C ASP A 273 16.80 30.30 -22.24
N PHE A 274 16.50 29.16 -22.88
CA PHE A 274 15.81 29.11 -24.17
C PHE A 274 14.31 29.47 -24.08
N VAL A 275 13.75 29.61 -22.88
CA VAL A 275 12.31 29.79 -22.68
C VAL A 275 11.91 31.24 -22.91
N GLU A 276 11.26 31.52 -24.04
CA GLU A 276 10.67 32.84 -24.35
C GLU A 276 9.14 32.86 -24.43
N LYS A 277 8.53 31.70 -24.66
CA LYS A 277 7.10 31.53 -24.93
C LYS A 277 6.56 30.35 -24.13
N VAL A 278 5.55 30.61 -23.32
CA VAL A 278 4.99 29.68 -22.34
C VAL A 278 3.53 29.45 -22.67
N ALA A 279 3.18 28.25 -23.15
CA ALA A 279 1.79 27.86 -23.30
C ALA A 279 1.19 27.52 -21.93
N TYR A 280 -0.10 27.78 -21.74
CA TYR A 280 -0.82 27.31 -20.55
C TYR A 280 -2.22 26.85 -20.94
N ALA A 281 -2.70 25.78 -20.34
CA ALA A 281 -4.04 25.27 -20.63
C ALA A 281 -5.10 26.03 -19.82
N GLY A 282 -5.84 26.90 -20.50
CA GLY A 282 -6.84 27.76 -19.88
C GLY A 282 -7.00 29.09 -20.60
N THR A 283 -7.81 29.96 -20.02
CA THR A 283 -8.01 31.35 -20.44
C THR A 283 -7.22 32.31 -19.56
N VAL A 284 -7.14 33.57 -19.98
CA VAL A 284 -6.65 34.67 -19.14
C VAL A 284 -7.44 34.71 -17.83
N GLY A 285 -6.76 34.95 -16.71
CA GLY A 285 -7.27 34.91 -15.33
C GLY A 285 -7.30 33.52 -14.69
N SER A 286 -7.00 32.45 -15.43
CA SER A 286 -7.03 31.08 -14.90
C SER A 286 -5.85 30.77 -13.97
N TYR A 287 -6.02 29.78 -13.08
CA TYR A 287 -4.92 29.31 -12.22
C TYR A 287 -3.71 28.79 -13.02
N SER A 288 -3.92 28.28 -14.24
CA SER A 288 -2.84 27.88 -15.14
C SER A 288 -2.00 29.09 -15.59
N GLU A 289 -2.64 30.23 -15.86
CA GLU A 289 -1.94 31.47 -16.19
C GLU A 289 -1.16 32.00 -14.97
N GLN A 290 -1.76 31.96 -13.78
CA GLN A 290 -1.08 32.33 -12.54
C GLN A 290 0.16 31.48 -12.29
N ALA A 291 0.06 30.17 -12.51
CA ALA A 291 1.21 29.26 -12.44
C ALA A 291 2.29 29.62 -13.47
N ALA A 292 1.89 29.91 -14.71
CA ALA A 292 2.81 30.32 -15.77
C ALA A 292 3.49 31.65 -15.48
N SER A 293 2.76 32.65 -15.03
CA SER A 293 3.26 33.98 -14.65
C SER A 293 4.21 33.90 -13.45
N LYS A 294 3.86 33.13 -12.42
CA LYS A 294 4.71 32.91 -11.23
C LYS A 294 6.05 32.26 -11.61
N LEU A 295 6.04 31.32 -12.54
CA LEU A 295 7.23 30.59 -12.98
C LEU A 295 8.07 31.38 -13.99
N PHE A 296 7.43 32.20 -14.82
CA PHE A 296 8.02 32.90 -15.96
C PHE A 296 7.48 34.34 -16.10
N PRO A 297 7.77 35.25 -15.14
CA PRO A 297 7.14 36.57 -15.06
C PRO A 297 7.44 37.48 -16.25
N ASP A 298 8.61 37.33 -16.87
CA ASP A 298 9.07 38.18 -17.98
C ASP A 298 8.89 37.54 -19.36
N LYS A 299 8.12 36.45 -19.48
CA LYS A 299 7.98 35.67 -20.72
C LYS A 299 6.60 35.83 -21.35
N THR A 300 6.51 35.53 -22.65
CA THR A 300 5.24 35.62 -23.38
C THR A 300 4.34 34.44 -23.02
N LEU A 301 3.24 34.71 -22.33
CA LEU A 301 2.24 33.69 -21.99
C LEU A 301 1.23 33.52 -23.12
N MET A 302 0.93 32.27 -23.47
CA MET A 302 0.05 31.92 -24.59
C MET A 302 -1.08 30.99 -24.11
N PRO A 303 -2.34 31.44 -24.11
CA PRO A 303 -3.46 30.58 -23.72
C PRO A 303 -3.69 29.47 -24.75
N ALA A 304 -4.03 28.28 -24.26
CA ALA A 304 -4.44 27.14 -25.06
C ALA A 304 -5.81 26.63 -24.61
N LEU A 305 -6.67 26.29 -25.57
CA LEU A 305 -8.06 25.88 -25.33
C LEU A 305 -8.19 24.53 -24.60
N SER A 306 -7.14 23.70 -24.57
CA SER A 306 -7.15 22.41 -23.90
C SER A 306 -5.73 21.95 -23.55
N PHE A 307 -5.61 20.92 -22.70
CA PHE A 307 -4.32 20.27 -22.41
C PHE A 307 -3.64 19.75 -23.68
N SER A 308 -4.41 19.13 -24.59
CA SER A 308 -3.88 18.65 -25.87
C SER A 308 -3.39 19.80 -26.74
N ALA A 309 -4.13 20.91 -26.80
CA ALA A 309 -3.73 22.07 -27.59
C ALA A 309 -2.41 22.68 -27.06
N ALA A 310 -2.26 22.77 -25.73
CA ALA A 310 -1.00 23.24 -25.13
C ALA A 310 0.19 22.33 -25.50
N CYS A 311 -0.01 21.00 -25.49
CA CYS A 311 1.00 20.05 -25.94
C CYS A 311 1.30 20.16 -27.45
N ASP A 312 0.27 20.35 -28.28
CA ASP A 312 0.43 20.53 -29.73
C ASP A 312 1.26 21.77 -30.07
N MET A 313 1.10 22.87 -29.31
CA MET A 313 1.91 24.08 -29.48
C MET A 313 3.40 23.82 -29.24
N LEU A 314 3.75 22.91 -28.33
CA LEU A 314 5.16 22.49 -28.13
C LEU A 314 5.68 21.68 -29.31
N VAL A 315 4.91 20.70 -29.77
CA VAL A 315 5.30 19.85 -30.91
C VAL A 315 5.48 20.68 -32.18
N ARG A 316 4.66 21.73 -32.36
CA ARG A 316 4.75 22.68 -33.48
C ARG A 316 5.82 23.77 -33.29
N LYS A 317 6.49 23.81 -32.13
CA LYS A 317 7.46 24.84 -31.74
C LYS A 317 6.89 26.26 -31.74
N GLU A 318 5.59 26.39 -31.49
CA GLU A 318 4.91 27.68 -31.29
C GLU A 318 5.20 28.24 -29.89
N ALA A 319 5.31 27.35 -28.90
CA ALA A 319 5.76 27.62 -27.54
C ALA A 319 7.01 26.77 -27.20
N HIS A 320 7.79 27.22 -26.22
CA HIS A 320 9.00 26.51 -25.76
C HIS A 320 8.69 25.56 -24.61
N VAL A 321 7.76 25.95 -23.74
CA VAL A 321 7.29 25.15 -22.59
C VAL A 321 5.79 25.30 -22.42
N ALA A 322 5.13 24.32 -21.79
CA ALA A 322 3.71 24.38 -21.45
C ALA A 322 3.48 24.10 -19.97
N VAL A 323 2.54 24.83 -19.36
CA VAL A 323 2.12 24.66 -17.97
C VAL A 323 0.80 23.88 -17.91
N LEU A 324 0.82 22.74 -17.22
CA LEU A 324 -0.29 21.80 -17.15
C LEU A 324 -0.60 21.40 -15.70
N PRO A 325 -1.88 21.36 -15.28
CA PRO A 325 -2.26 20.87 -13.94
C PRO A 325 -2.14 19.34 -13.89
N VAL A 326 -1.55 18.79 -12.83
CA VAL A 326 -1.42 17.32 -12.66
C VAL A 326 -2.14 16.78 -11.44
N GLU A 327 -2.35 17.60 -10.41
CA GLU A 327 -2.91 17.16 -9.16
C GLU A 327 -3.56 18.33 -8.45
N ASN A 328 -4.74 18.11 -7.87
CA ASN A 328 -5.38 19.03 -6.96
C ASN A 328 -5.67 18.32 -5.63
N THR A 329 -5.42 18.98 -4.51
CA THR A 329 -5.54 18.36 -3.18
C THR A 329 -6.95 17.90 -2.83
N ILE A 330 -7.99 18.46 -3.47
CA ILE A 330 -9.39 18.09 -3.27
C ILE A 330 -9.89 17.14 -4.37
N ALA A 331 -9.54 17.43 -5.63
CA ALA A 331 -10.05 16.70 -6.80
C ALA A 331 -9.25 15.43 -7.16
N GLY A 332 -8.02 15.30 -6.65
CA GLY A 332 -7.09 14.26 -7.03
C GLY A 332 -6.31 14.55 -8.32
N THR A 333 -5.82 13.50 -8.96
CA THR A 333 -4.94 13.55 -10.14
C THR A 333 -5.70 13.93 -11.42
N VAL A 334 -5.05 14.71 -12.30
CA VAL A 334 -5.55 15.06 -13.64
C VAL A 334 -4.99 14.06 -14.66
N ASP A 335 -5.69 12.94 -14.81
CA ASP A 335 -5.20 11.75 -15.53
C ASP A 335 -4.77 12.01 -16.98
N ASN A 336 -5.51 12.86 -17.70
CA ASN A 336 -5.25 13.14 -19.12
C ASN A 336 -3.84 13.70 -19.39
N VAL A 337 -3.19 14.33 -18.39
CA VAL A 337 -1.89 14.95 -18.59
C VAL A 337 -0.79 13.92 -18.80
N TYR A 338 -0.71 12.88 -17.97
CA TYR A 338 0.31 11.83 -18.10
C TYR A 338 0.23 11.08 -19.44
N GLU A 339 -0.99 10.83 -19.93
CA GLU A 339 -1.21 10.24 -21.26
C GLU A 339 -0.69 11.14 -22.38
N LEU A 340 -0.91 12.46 -22.27
CA LEU A 340 -0.39 13.45 -23.22
C LEU A 340 1.14 13.52 -23.20
N LEU A 341 1.78 13.49 -22.02
CA LEU A 341 3.24 13.42 -21.93
C LEU A 341 3.80 12.19 -22.65
N GLN A 342 3.15 11.04 -22.51
CA GLN A 342 3.56 9.82 -23.19
C GLN A 342 3.38 9.94 -24.70
N LYS A 343 2.19 10.35 -25.15
CA LYS A 343 1.82 10.48 -26.57
C LYS A 343 2.71 11.46 -27.34
N HIS A 344 3.05 12.59 -26.73
CA HIS A 344 3.84 13.66 -27.36
C HIS A 344 5.32 13.60 -27.00
N HIS A 345 5.76 12.57 -26.28
CA HIS A 345 7.14 12.39 -25.81
C HIS A 345 7.71 13.61 -25.05
N LEU A 346 6.90 14.24 -24.20
CA LEU A 346 7.28 15.43 -23.43
C LEU A 346 7.99 15.08 -22.12
N TYR A 347 8.77 16.03 -21.62
CA TYR A 347 9.50 15.94 -20.36
C TYR A 347 9.12 17.06 -19.40
N ILE A 348 9.01 16.74 -18.11
CA ILE A 348 8.79 17.67 -17.00
C ILE A 348 10.11 18.34 -16.64
N VAL A 349 10.11 19.68 -16.59
CA VAL A 349 11.31 20.49 -16.31
C VAL A 349 11.25 21.27 -15.00
N SER A 350 10.04 21.51 -14.48
CA SER A 350 9.80 22.09 -13.15
C SER A 350 8.35 21.86 -12.76
N ALA A 351 8.01 22.05 -11.49
CA ALA A 351 6.63 22.16 -11.04
C ALA A 351 6.46 23.36 -10.11
N THR A 352 5.21 23.75 -9.87
CA THR A 352 4.83 24.73 -8.84
C THR A 352 3.48 24.36 -8.27
N SER A 353 3.11 24.93 -7.13
CA SER A 353 1.77 24.81 -6.58
C SER A 353 1.14 26.18 -6.41
N ILE A 354 -0.08 26.32 -6.91
CA ILE A 354 -0.92 27.52 -6.73
C ILE A 354 -2.00 27.19 -5.72
N ALA A 355 -2.17 28.09 -4.74
CA ALA A 355 -3.29 28.02 -3.81
C ALA A 355 -4.57 28.35 -4.58
N VAL A 356 -5.54 27.45 -4.54
CA VAL A 356 -6.86 27.67 -5.15
C VAL A 356 -7.73 28.28 -4.08
N ASP A 357 -7.79 29.61 -4.10
CA ASP A 357 -8.59 30.40 -3.17
C ASP A 357 -9.75 31.02 -3.94
N HIS A 358 -10.89 30.32 -3.91
CA HIS A 358 -12.08 30.82 -4.58
C HIS A 358 -12.65 32.03 -3.85
N LYS A 359 -12.85 33.10 -4.61
CA LYS A 359 -13.44 34.37 -4.17
C LYS A 359 -14.83 34.55 -4.74
N LEU A 360 -15.68 35.26 -3.99
CA LEU A 360 -16.98 35.68 -4.46
C LEU A 360 -16.85 37.07 -5.09
N ALA A 361 -16.87 37.11 -6.42
CA ALA A 361 -16.74 38.32 -7.21
C ALA A 361 -18.13 38.83 -7.63
N VAL A 362 -18.37 40.12 -7.44
CA VAL A 362 -19.65 40.79 -7.70
C VAL A 362 -19.45 42.10 -8.43
N VAL A 363 -20.52 42.62 -9.03
CA VAL A 363 -20.51 43.98 -9.58
C VAL A 363 -20.24 44.99 -8.45
N PRO A 364 -19.39 46.01 -8.64
CA PRO A 364 -19.07 46.97 -7.58
C PRO A 364 -20.29 47.60 -6.90
N GLY A 365 -20.26 47.64 -5.57
CA GLY A 365 -21.35 48.15 -4.72
C GLY A 365 -22.49 47.16 -4.50
N THR A 366 -22.32 45.88 -4.84
CA THR A 366 -23.27 44.81 -4.54
C THR A 366 -23.11 44.32 -3.10
N GLN A 367 -24.21 44.21 -2.36
CA GLN A 367 -24.20 43.64 -1.01
C GLN A 367 -24.48 42.14 -1.05
N LEU A 368 -24.03 41.42 -0.02
CA LEU A 368 -24.26 39.97 0.10
C LEU A 368 -25.76 39.60 0.03
N SER A 369 -26.64 40.46 0.52
CA SER A 369 -28.10 40.28 0.48
C SER A 369 -28.71 40.37 -0.92
N ASP A 370 -28.01 40.98 -1.87
CA ASP A 370 -28.50 41.19 -3.23
C ASP A 370 -28.35 39.92 -4.08
N ILE A 371 -27.39 39.06 -3.71
CA ILE A 371 -26.99 37.85 -4.46
C ILE A 371 -28.07 36.78 -4.37
N LYS A 372 -28.47 36.26 -5.53
CA LYS A 372 -29.44 35.16 -5.67
C LYS A 372 -28.87 33.99 -6.47
N LYS A 373 -27.86 34.23 -7.31
CA LYS A 373 -27.27 33.25 -8.21
C LYS A 373 -25.76 33.31 -8.13
N VAL A 374 -25.12 32.15 -8.24
CA VAL A 374 -23.66 32.03 -8.33
C VAL A 374 -23.28 31.24 -9.58
N THR A 375 -22.29 31.69 -10.35
CA THR A 375 -21.78 31.01 -11.55
C THR A 375 -20.33 30.58 -11.37
N SER A 376 -20.00 29.34 -11.77
CA SER A 376 -18.61 28.81 -11.77
C SER A 376 -18.50 27.48 -12.52
N HIS A 377 -17.27 26.99 -12.67
CA HIS A 377 -17.01 25.61 -13.05
C HIS A 377 -17.66 24.63 -12.04
N PRO A 378 -18.15 23.45 -12.44
CA PRO A 378 -18.76 22.47 -11.52
C PRO A 378 -17.90 22.16 -10.29
N GLN A 379 -16.58 22.10 -10.48
CA GLN A 379 -15.64 21.87 -9.38
C GLN A 379 -15.59 23.04 -8.38
N GLY A 380 -15.60 24.28 -8.88
CA GLY A 380 -15.63 25.48 -8.02
C GLY A 380 -16.95 25.57 -7.24
N LEU A 381 -18.08 25.29 -7.89
CA LEU A 381 -19.39 25.20 -7.24
C LEU A 381 -19.42 24.13 -6.14
N SER A 382 -18.88 22.94 -6.43
CA SER A 382 -18.80 21.85 -5.45
C SER A 382 -17.88 22.17 -4.28
N GLN A 383 -16.81 22.93 -4.51
CA GLN A 383 -15.86 23.34 -3.47
C GLN A 383 -16.39 24.49 -2.59
N CYS A 384 -17.49 25.13 -3.00
CA CYS A 384 -18.13 26.22 -2.24
C CYS A 384 -19.59 25.89 -1.86
N SER A 385 -19.97 24.61 -1.95
CA SER A 385 -21.36 24.18 -1.83
C SER A 385 -22.00 24.49 -0.47
N GLU A 386 -21.23 24.50 0.62
CA GLU A 386 -21.77 24.72 1.96
C GLU A 386 -22.42 26.11 2.09
N LEU A 387 -21.70 27.16 1.68
CA LEU A 387 -22.21 28.52 1.70
C LEU A 387 -23.35 28.72 0.68
N ILE A 388 -23.24 28.10 -0.50
CA ILE A 388 -24.29 28.17 -1.54
C ILE A 388 -25.61 27.62 -0.98
N ILE A 389 -25.57 26.48 -0.29
CA ILE A 389 -26.73 25.85 0.34
C ILE A 389 -27.23 26.72 1.51
N GLU A 390 -26.34 27.20 2.38
CA GLU A 390 -26.70 28.05 3.52
C GLU A 390 -27.44 29.32 3.09
N LYS A 391 -26.98 29.98 2.02
CA LYS A 391 -27.58 31.21 1.50
C LYS A 391 -28.76 30.97 0.55
N GLY A 392 -29.00 29.73 0.14
CA GLY A 392 -30.05 29.38 -0.82
C GLY A 392 -29.81 29.96 -2.21
N TRP A 393 -28.55 30.13 -2.61
CA TRP A 393 -28.19 30.64 -3.93
C TRP A 393 -28.40 29.59 -5.02
N GLN A 394 -28.84 30.03 -6.19
CA GLN A 394 -28.92 29.17 -7.37
C GLN A 394 -27.54 29.02 -8.01
N ALA A 395 -27.02 27.79 -8.06
CA ALA A 395 -25.76 27.47 -8.73
C ALA A 395 -25.97 27.31 -10.25
N LEU A 396 -25.22 28.10 -11.03
CA LEU A 396 -25.20 28.09 -12.48
C LEU A 396 -23.85 27.55 -12.96
N VAL A 397 -23.89 26.54 -13.81
CA VAL A 397 -22.68 25.91 -14.33
C VAL A 397 -22.12 26.74 -15.47
N SER A 398 -20.81 26.98 -15.39
CA SER A 398 -20.02 27.64 -16.41
C SER A 398 -18.84 26.77 -16.85
N GLU A 399 -18.22 27.10 -17.99
CA GLU A 399 -17.11 26.31 -18.55
C GLU A 399 -15.83 26.40 -17.72
N ASN A 400 -15.53 27.58 -17.15
CA ASN A 400 -14.38 27.75 -16.27
C ASN A 400 -14.58 28.97 -15.34
N THR A 401 -13.76 29.06 -14.29
CA THR A 401 -13.88 30.09 -13.25
C THR A 401 -13.62 31.51 -13.76
N ALA A 402 -12.71 31.69 -14.71
CA ALA A 402 -12.41 33.00 -15.28
C ALA A 402 -13.53 33.50 -16.20
N PHE A 403 -14.16 32.59 -16.96
CA PHE A 403 -15.34 32.87 -17.77
C PHE A 403 -16.52 33.31 -16.91
N SER A 404 -16.72 32.70 -15.74
CA SER A 404 -17.75 33.13 -14.79
C SER A 404 -17.57 34.58 -14.32
N ALA A 405 -16.34 35.01 -14.03
CA ALA A 405 -16.08 36.41 -13.67
C ALA A 405 -16.45 37.35 -14.82
N ARG A 406 -16.06 37.00 -16.04
CA ARG A 406 -16.41 37.76 -17.24
C ARG A 406 -17.91 37.82 -17.50
N GLU A 407 -18.61 36.70 -17.35
CA GLU A 407 -20.07 36.61 -17.52
C GLU A 407 -20.81 37.56 -16.55
N VAL A 408 -20.38 37.60 -15.28
CA VAL A 408 -20.96 38.51 -14.29
C VAL A 408 -20.67 39.97 -14.63
N ALA A 409 -19.44 40.30 -15.04
CA ALA A 409 -19.08 41.65 -15.45
C ALA A 409 -19.87 42.13 -16.69
N GLU A 410 -20.02 41.29 -17.70
CA GLU A 410 -20.78 41.60 -18.92
C GLU A 410 -22.28 41.72 -18.65
N SER A 411 -22.82 40.92 -17.73
CA SER A 411 -24.25 40.98 -17.36
C SER A 411 -24.61 42.24 -16.56
N ASN A 412 -23.66 42.77 -15.77
CA ASN A 412 -23.87 43.86 -14.81
C ASN A 412 -25.06 43.62 -13.85
N ASP A 413 -25.42 42.36 -13.58
CA ASP A 413 -26.52 41.97 -12.70
C ASP A 413 -26.04 41.81 -11.25
N ARG A 414 -26.52 42.70 -10.37
CA ARG A 414 -26.20 42.66 -8.92
C ARG A 414 -26.77 41.43 -8.19
N ALA A 415 -27.70 40.71 -8.80
CA ALA A 415 -28.21 39.45 -8.26
C ALA A 415 -27.32 38.24 -8.58
N MET A 416 -26.27 38.44 -9.38
CA MET A 416 -25.36 37.40 -9.84
C MET A 416 -23.95 37.62 -9.27
N ALA A 417 -23.33 36.54 -8.82
CA ALA A 417 -21.95 36.53 -8.37
C ALA A 417 -21.15 35.41 -9.06
N ALA A 418 -19.85 35.63 -9.24
CA ALA A 418 -18.95 34.64 -9.82
C ALA A 418 -18.08 34.03 -8.71
N ILE A 419 -17.90 32.71 -8.74
CA ILE A 419 -16.88 32.05 -7.92
C ILE A 419 -15.65 31.88 -8.81
N SER A 420 -14.60 32.65 -8.50
CA SER A 420 -13.41 32.76 -9.36
C SER A 420 -12.14 33.02 -8.54
N SER A 421 -10.99 33.18 -9.20
CA SER A 421 -9.77 33.67 -8.55
C SER A 421 -9.87 35.19 -8.34
N GLU A 422 -9.08 35.73 -7.40
CA GLU A 422 -9.01 37.17 -7.18
C GLU A 422 -8.51 37.92 -8.42
N GLU A 423 -7.46 37.42 -9.12
CA GLU A 423 -7.02 38.03 -10.38
C GLU A 423 -8.13 38.07 -11.43
N ALA A 424 -8.89 36.98 -11.64
CA ALA A 424 -9.96 36.98 -12.63
C ALA A 424 -11.07 37.98 -12.30
N ALA A 425 -11.36 38.20 -11.01
CA ALA A 425 -12.30 39.23 -10.57
C ALA A 425 -11.77 40.63 -10.90
N ASN A 426 -10.52 40.92 -10.53
CA ASN A 426 -9.87 42.21 -10.72
C ASN A 426 -9.73 42.57 -12.21
N ASP A 427 -9.35 41.60 -13.06
CA ASP A 427 -9.20 41.79 -14.51
C ASP A 427 -10.52 42.18 -15.20
N ASN A 428 -11.65 41.76 -14.62
CA ASN A 428 -13.00 42.08 -15.09
C ASN A 428 -13.64 43.28 -14.35
N GLY A 429 -12.89 43.95 -13.47
CA GLY A 429 -13.38 45.12 -12.72
C GLY A 429 -14.47 44.78 -11.70
N LEU A 430 -14.53 43.53 -11.24
CA LEU A 430 -15.46 43.09 -10.19
C LEU A 430 -14.90 43.39 -8.79
N GLU A 431 -15.80 43.60 -7.84
CA GLU A 431 -15.48 43.70 -6.42
C GLU A 431 -15.45 42.30 -5.80
N VAL A 432 -14.41 41.98 -5.03
CA VAL A 432 -14.31 40.74 -4.27
C VAL A 432 -14.87 40.96 -2.87
N LEU A 433 -15.89 40.19 -2.49
CA LEU A 433 -16.42 40.25 -1.14
C LEU A 433 -15.47 39.56 -0.14
N PRO A 434 -15.17 40.17 1.02
CA PRO A 434 -14.21 39.64 1.98
C PRO A 434 -14.83 38.54 2.86
N ILE A 435 -15.32 37.48 2.22
CA ILE A 435 -15.92 36.32 2.87
C ILE A 435 -15.21 35.04 2.43
N GLN A 436 -15.09 34.08 3.34
CA GLN A 436 -14.58 32.74 2.99
C GLN A 436 -15.72 31.92 2.42
N ILE A 437 -15.54 31.41 1.20
CA ILE A 437 -16.55 30.62 0.49
C ILE A 437 -16.14 29.18 0.24
N CYS A 438 -14.86 28.85 0.41
CA CYS A 438 -14.36 27.48 0.23
C CYS A 438 -14.80 26.58 1.40
N ASN A 439 -15.25 25.36 1.10
CA ASN A 439 -15.61 24.35 2.10
C ASN A 439 -14.39 23.86 2.90
N ALA A 440 -13.20 23.92 2.31
CA ALA A 440 -11.96 23.45 2.92
C ALA A 440 -10.82 24.43 2.69
N ASP A 441 -10.00 24.64 3.72
CA ASP A 441 -8.78 25.42 3.63
C ASP A 441 -7.64 24.59 3.01
N GLY A 442 -6.64 25.28 2.44
CA GLY A 442 -5.43 24.62 1.92
C GLY A 442 -5.60 23.90 0.58
N ASN A 443 -6.65 24.24 -0.19
CA ASN A 443 -6.80 23.77 -1.57
C ASN A 443 -5.63 24.25 -2.44
N ARG A 444 -4.93 23.31 -3.09
CA ARG A 444 -3.79 23.61 -3.95
C ARG A 444 -3.86 22.78 -5.21
N THR A 445 -3.51 23.41 -6.32
CA THR A 445 -3.29 22.69 -7.58
C THR A 445 -1.81 22.72 -7.89
N ARG A 446 -1.24 21.53 -8.08
CA ARG A 446 0.11 21.32 -8.55
C ARG A 446 0.13 21.36 -10.07
N PHE A 447 0.99 22.21 -10.61
CA PHE A 447 1.22 22.39 -12.04
C PHE A 447 2.63 21.93 -12.37
N ILE A 448 2.78 21.25 -13.50
CA ILE A 448 4.06 20.91 -14.11
C ILE A 448 4.33 21.79 -15.32
N VAL A 449 5.60 22.04 -15.57
CA VAL A 449 6.11 22.65 -16.80
C VAL A 449 6.69 21.53 -17.65
N VAL A 450 6.28 21.45 -18.90
CA VAL A 450 6.74 20.42 -19.84
C VAL A 450 7.36 21.02 -21.09
N CYS A 451 8.32 20.31 -21.69
CA CYS A 451 8.90 20.66 -23.00
C CYS A 451 9.29 19.41 -23.80
N THR A 452 9.81 19.60 -25.02
CA THR A 452 10.14 18.50 -25.95
C THR A 452 11.47 17.82 -25.65
N ASP A 453 12.39 18.50 -24.98
CA ASP A 453 13.74 18.03 -24.71
C ASP A 453 13.94 17.79 -23.21
N LEU A 454 14.82 16.86 -22.87
CA LEU A 454 15.12 16.59 -21.47
C LEU A 454 16.00 17.70 -20.90
N VAL A 455 15.49 18.39 -19.88
CA VAL A 455 16.21 19.41 -19.11
C VAL A 455 16.34 18.93 -17.66
N ILE A 456 17.54 19.04 -17.10
CA ILE A 456 17.86 18.66 -15.72
C ILE A 456 18.67 19.79 -15.10
N THR A 457 18.00 20.70 -14.42
CA THR A 457 18.64 21.85 -13.76
C THR A 457 19.47 21.42 -12.55
N PRO A 458 20.45 22.23 -12.10
CA PRO A 458 21.29 21.90 -10.94
C PRO A 458 20.51 21.76 -9.63
N ASP A 459 19.38 22.46 -9.50
CA ASP A 459 18.49 22.45 -8.33
C ASP A 459 17.43 21.33 -8.39
N ALA A 460 17.41 20.51 -9.44
CA ALA A 460 16.49 19.39 -9.55
C ALA A 460 16.64 18.41 -8.38
N ASP A 461 15.52 17.99 -7.79
CA ASP A 461 15.49 17.12 -6.61
C ASP A 461 14.39 16.04 -6.68
N ARG A 462 13.58 16.05 -7.74
CA ARG A 462 12.49 15.12 -7.98
C ARG A 462 12.63 14.48 -9.35
N ILE A 463 12.33 13.19 -9.43
CA ILE A 463 12.31 12.42 -10.68
C ILE A 463 10.94 11.80 -10.85
N SER A 464 10.34 12.00 -12.03
CA SER A 464 9.12 11.29 -12.44
C SER A 464 9.48 10.21 -13.46
N THR A 465 8.97 8.99 -13.26
CA THR A 465 9.22 7.84 -14.14
C THR A 465 7.93 7.17 -14.57
N LEU A 466 7.97 6.59 -15.76
CA LEU A 466 6.97 5.66 -16.27
C LEU A 466 7.63 4.29 -16.44
N MET A 467 7.06 3.27 -15.83
CA MET A 467 7.51 1.88 -15.95
C MET A 467 6.40 0.97 -16.43
N HIS A 468 6.71 0.05 -17.34
CA HIS A 468 5.79 -1.05 -17.67
C HIS A 468 6.19 -2.28 -16.88
N LEU A 469 5.22 -2.87 -16.18
CA LEU A 469 5.44 -4.08 -15.38
C LEU A 469 4.53 -5.21 -15.87
N PRO A 470 5.04 -6.46 -15.93
CA PRO A 470 4.21 -7.62 -16.20
C PRO A 470 3.26 -7.88 -15.03
N HIS A 471 2.02 -8.29 -15.34
CA HIS A 471 1.01 -8.64 -14.36
C HIS A 471 1.29 -10.03 -13.77
N ARG A 472 2.21 -10.08 -12.81
CA ARG A 472 2.56 -11.28 -12.04
C ARG A 472 2.80 -10.94 -10.58
N SER A 473 2.64 -11.94 -9.71
CA SER A 473 2.88 -11.79 -8.27
C SER A 473 4.28 -11.25 -7.98
N GLY A 474 4.36 -10.22 -7.14
CA GLY A 474 5.61 -9.60 -6.71
C GLY A 474 6.28 -8.66 -7.70
N ALA A 475 5.76 -8.44 -8.92
CA ALA A 475 6.39 -7.56 -9.92
C ALA A 475 6.53 -6.12 -9.43
N LEU A 476 5.46 -5.52 -8.91
CA LEU A 476 5.49 -4.16 -8.37
C LEU A 476 6.40 -4.07 -7.14
N VAL A 477 6.28 -5.01 -6.20
CA VAL A 477 7.12 -5.02 -4.99
C VAL A 477 8.61 -5.10 -5.34
N SER A 478 8.97 -5.92 -6.33
CA SER A 478 10.36 -6.04 -6.79
C SER A 478 10.89 -4.72 -7.35
N ALA A 479 10.08 -4.00 -8.13
CA ALA A 479 10.45 -2.68 -8.65
C ALA A 479 10.57 -1.64 -7.52
N LEU A 480 9.64 -1.63 -6.56
CA LEU A 480 9.66 -0.72 -5.42
C LEU A 480 10.86 -0.96 -4.49
N GLN A 481 11.28 -2.22 -4.35
CA GLN A 481 12.44 -2.57 -3.55
C GLN A 481 13.72 -1.93 -4.09
N VAL A 482 13.91 -1.86 -5.42
CA VAL A 482 15.08 -1.19 -6.02
C VAL A 482 15.27 0.25 -5.52
N PHE A 483 14.16 0.98 -5.29
CA PHE A 483 14.20 2.32 -4.69
C PHE A 483 14.48 2.27 -3.19
N ALA A 484 13.80 1.39 -2.46
CA ALA A 484 13.93 1.25 -1.01
C ALA A 484 15.36 0.85 -0.60
N ASP A 485 15.99 -0.09 -1.30
CA ASP A 485 17.35 -0.57 -1.03
C ASP A 485 18.41 0.52 -1.22
N ARG A 486 18.09 1.55 -2.01
CA ARG A 486 18.95 2.72 -2.28
C ARG A 486 18.56 3.97 -1.48
N GLY A 487 17.63 3.85 -0.53
CA GLY A 487 17.17 4.97 0.28
C GLY A 487 16.45 6.08 -0.50
N LEU A 488 15.91 5.75 -1.68
CA LEU A 488 15.17 6.72 -2.51
C LEU A 488 13.73 6.84 -2.01
N ASN A 489 13.36 8.06 -1.59
CA ASN A 489 12.03 8.34 -1.07
C ASN A 489 11.00 8.49 -2.21
N LEU A 490 10.01 7.61 -2.26
CA LEU A 490 8.89 7.70 -3.21
C LEU A 490 7.83 8.67 -2.68
N SER A 491 7.42 9.63 -3.50
CA SER A 491 6.42 10.64 -3.14
C SER A 491 5.06 10.43 -3.80
N ALA A 492 5.01 9.73 -4.94
CA ALA A 492 3.76 9.41 -5.62
C ALA A 492 3.86 8.09 -6.37
N ILE A 493 2.74 7.37 -6.44
CA ILE A 493 2.58 6.15 -7.22
C ILE A 493 1.16 6.10 -7.80
N SER A 494 1.06 5.88 -9.11
CA SER A 494 -0.21 5.67 -9.80
C SER A 494 -0.08 4.54 -10.82
N SER A 495 -1.08 3.66 -10.88
CA SER A 495 -1.11 2.54 -11.83
C SER A 495 -2.18 2.77 -12.90
N ARG A 496 -1.87 2.42 -14.15
CA ARG A 496 -2.81 2.48 -15.27
C ARG A 496 -2.76 1.19 -16.10
N PRO A 497 -3.92 0.68 -16.55
CA PRO A 497 -3.92 -0.37 -17.56
C PRO A 497 -3.39 0.21 -18.89
N ILE A 498 -2.57 -0.56 -19.60
CA ILE A 498 -2.07 -0.15 -20.91
C ILE A 498 -3.09 -0.59 -21.97
N PRO A 499 -3.63 0.33 -22.79
CA PRO A 499 -4.53 -0.04 -23.89
C PRO A 499 -3.88 -1.08 -24.81
N HIS A 500 -4.67 -2.06 -25.23
CA HIS A 500 -4.25 -3.09 -26.20
C HIS A 500 -3.09 -4.01 -25.75
N THR A 501 -2.67 -3.97 -24.47
CA THR A 501 -1.60 -4.83 -23.93
C THR A 501 -2.09 -5.60 -22.69
N PRO A 502 -2.91 -6.65 -22.86
CA PRO A 502 -3.47 -7.40 -21.74
C PRO A 502 -2.37 -8.08 -20.93
N GLY A 503 -2.37 -7.86 -19.61
CA GLY A 503 -1.36 -8.43 -18.70
C GLY A 503 -0.14 -7.55 -18.45
N GLU A 504 -0.13 -6.29 -18.90
CA GLU A 504 0.85 -5.28 -18.51
C GLU A 504 0.18 -4.04 -17.91
N TYR A 505 0.87 -3.40 -16.97
CA TYR A 505 0.43 -2.18 -16.31
C TYR A 505 1.52 -1.13 -16.40
N ALA A 506 1.11 0.11 -16.67
CA ALA A 506 1.94 1.29 -16.59
C ALA A 506 1.89 1.81 -15.15
N PHE A 507 3.05 2.13 -14.60
CA PHE A 507 3.19 2.77 -13.30
C PHE A 507 3.91 4.09 -13.46
N PHE A 508 3.29 5.15 -12.94
CA PHE A 508 3.88 6.47 -12.78
C PHE A 508 4.39 6.60 -11.36
N LEU A 509 5.70 6.84 -11.20
CA LEU A 509 6.32 6.99 -9.88
C LEU A 509 7.12 8.28 -9.83
N ASP A 510 6.90 9.02 -8.76
CA ASP A 510 7.72 10.17 -8.38
C ASP A 510 8.59 9.80 -7.18
N PHE A 511 9.87 10.13 -7.24
CA PHE A 511 10.80 9.96 -6.12
C PHE A 511 11.79 11.10 -6.02
N MET A 512 12.36 11.27 -4.83
CA MET A 512 13.27 12.37 -4.53
C MET A 512 14.72 11.92 -4.67
N CYS A 513 15.50 12.68 -5.42
CA CYS A 513 16.94 12.55 -5.52
C CYS A 513 17.56 13.85 -6.09
N PRO A 514 18.63 14.40 -5.47
CA PRO A 514 19.35 15.55 -6.01
C PRO A 514 19.84 15.30 -7.44
N SER A 515 19.97 16.39 -8.21
CA SER A 515 20.38 16.38 -9.62
C SER A 515 21.58 15.48 -9.88
N MET A 516 21.42 14.54 -10.83
CA MET A 516 22.43 13.55 -11.20
C MET A 516 22.95 12.67 -10.03
N GLY A 517 22.15 12.47 -8.99
CA GLY A 517 22.49 11.63 -7.85
C GLY A 517 22.78 10.17 -8.24
N THR A 518 23.90 9.64 -7.75
CA THR A 518 24.39 8.29 -8.08
C THR A 518 23.37 7.20 -7.80
N GLU A 519 22.69 7.25 -6.66
CA GLU A 519 21.69 6.25 -6.27
C GLU A 519 20.51 6.19 -7.24
N ALA A 520 20.04 7.35 -7.74
CA ALA A 520 19.00 7.38 -8.75
C ALA A 520 19.49 6.80 -10.08
N LEU A 521 20.72 7.09 -10.50
CA LEU A 521 21.29 6.53 -11.73
C LEU A 521 21.42 5.01 -11.64
N LEU A 522 21.88 4.49 -10.50
CA LEU A 522 21.98 3.04 -10.24
C LEU A 522 20.60 2.37 -10.25
N ALA A 523 19.61 2.97 -9.59
CA ALA A 523 18.23 2.48 -9.61
C ALA A 523 17.66 2.44 -11.03
N LEU A 524 17.81 3.52 -11.79
CA LEU A 524 17.34 3.61 -13.17
C LEU A 524 18.07 2.63 -14.09
N TYR A 525 19.37 2.41 -13.91
CA TYR A 525 20.14 1.44 -14.67
C TYR A 525 19.62 0.02 -14.45
N GLN A 526 19.46 -0.38 -13.18
CA GLN A 526 18.90 -1.68 -12.81
C GLN A 526 17.48 -1.85 -13.36
N LEU A 527 16.59 -0.90 -13.13
CA LEU A 527 15.20 -0.97 -13.59
C LEU A 527 15.13 -1.06 -15.12
N SER A 528 15.93 -0.26 -15.83
CA SER A 528 15.98 -0.30 -17.31
C SER A 528 16.53 -1.60 -17.87
N SER A 529 17.23 -2.39 -17.04
CA SER A 529 17.77 -3.71 -17.41
C SER A 529 16.82 -4.86 -17.05
N GLU A 530 16.01 -4.72 -15.99
CA GLU A 530 15.10 -5.76 -15.50
C GLU A 530 13.67 -5.65 -16.06
N MET A 531 13.23 -4.44 -16.42
CA MET A 531 11.84 -4.17 -16.80
C MET A 531 11.67 -3.97 -18.31
N PRO A 532 10.50 -4.34 -18.88
CA PRO A 532 10.22 -4.15 -20.32
C PRO A 532 10.39 -2.71 -20.81
N LEU A 533 9.99 -1.74 -19.99
CA LEU A 533 10.13 -0.32 -20.30
C LEU A 533 10.33 0.48 -19.02
N VAL A 534 11.33 1.35 -19.05
CA VAL A 534 11.53 2.43 -18.08
C VAL A 534 11.80 3.71 -18.83
N LYS A 535 11.00 4.73 -18.57
CA LYS A 535 11.16 6.07 -19.14
C LYS A 535 11.23 7.09 -18.01
N VAL A 536 12.22 7.98 -18.07
CA VAL A 536 12.23 9.19 -17.24
C VAL A 536 11.33 10.22 -17.91
N LEU A 537 10.29 10.63 -17.19
CA LEU A 537 9.38 11.70 -17.61
C LEU A 537 9.91 13.08 -17.22
N GLY A 538 10.85 13.18 -16.27
CA GLY A 538 11.55 14.41 -15.94
C GLY A 538 12.42 14.26 -14.70
N TRP A 539 13.41 15.14 -14.56
CA TRP A 539 14.20 15.31 -13.34
C TRP A 539 14.29 16.80 -13.05
N TYR A 540 13.50 17.26 -12.09
CA TYR A 540 13.11 18.65 -11.96
C TYR A 540 12.96 19.06 -10.50
N VAL A 541 12.71 20.34 -10.27
CA VAL A 541 12.46 20.94 -8.96
C VAL A 541 11.00 21.36 -8.82
N ASP A 542 10.42 21.19 -7.63
CA ASP A 542 9.18 21.86 -7.26
C ASP A 542 9.51 23.28 -6.76
N LYS A 543 9.22 24.30 -7.57
CA LYS A 543 9.40 25.70 -7.18
C LYS A 543 8.29 26.11 -6.20
N PRO A 544 8.64 26.82 -5.11
CA PRO A 544 7.69 27.23 -4.08
C PRO A 544 6.57 28.12 -4.61
#